data_AF-A0A178LTB9-F1
#
_entry.id   AF-A0A178LTB9-F1
#
_cell.length_a   1.000
_cell.length_b   1.000
_cell.length_c   1.000
_cell.angle_alpha   90.00
_cell.angle_beta   90.00
_cell.angle_gamma   90.00
#
_symmetry.space_group_name_H-M   'P 1'
#
loop_
_entity.id
_entity.type
_entity.pdbx_description
1 polymer ?
#
loop_
_entity_poly.entity_id
_entity_poly.type
_entity_poly.pdbx_seq_one_letter_code
_entity_poly.pdbx_strand_id
1 'polypeptide(L)'
;MSDLDDYEGDPELDRERLSELITDQLEELARAIHSRDQLVRARAASRLVRMDVDPELALPALNHRRAMVREVAAEAIGYSSKPLNATVIDALLAAIDDPKPFVAAAAIRTLGRRQISAARAQISACLDDPEPPIVAAAIVALARLGDTTLAVALPNFLNSPHLTIRIAAAEAAGILHAPAAVPGLMRLLEDCITAWHDAQPRIPSRAASVAMQALARLRARTAVPLLVEIARYVVGLRTLAVRTLIQLQAVEAAPAIAPLLNEDGSHLLHEVIRFLHMANYRAALPELRALLQRSAPNRRPLLMKVMQVLVEWQDRESLPLIAQIAESDPSAELRSYAARCLTALAECAPTAPSNHAESPLELSLPPSCHERLQQRRQRMASFTVASVVEGVVMRVLSYGAVIDLGGVEGFVHVRDIDWGWISDARTALHPGQTVRAAVTGIDETRMRVNLSIRRLTPDPWSHITQQLAVGMQVNGKVAGITGFGVFIEVFPGVQGLAHTSQIPPDPRPLRERFPLGCRVSATILNIDLERRRIALRLHEGLQQKAAHQ
;
A
#
# COMPACT_ATOMS: atom_id res chain seq x y z
N MET A 1 -6.34 -66.01 0.53
CA MET A 1 -7.42 -66.00 1.53
C MET A 1 -7.11 -67.05 2.60
N SER A 2 -6.14 -66.82 3.48
CA SER A 2 -6.02 -67.69 4.67
C SER A 2 -5.28 -67.10 5.87
N ASP A 3 -4.73 -65.88 5.85
CA ASP A 3 -4.06 -65.28 7.02
C ASP A 3 -4.43 -63.80 7.24
N LEU A 4 -5.67 -63.42 6.89
CA LEU A 4 -6.16 -62.03 7.06
C LEU A 4 -7.49 -61.94 7.83
N ASP A 5 -7.93 -63.04 8.45
CA ASP A 5 -9.24 -63.11 9.12
C ASP A 5 -9.18 -62.98 10.66
N ASP A 6 -7.99 -62.78 11.26
CA ASP A 6 -7.82 -62.63 12.73
C ASP A 6 -7.12 -61.31 13.14
N TYR A 7 -7.39 -60.19 12.46
CA TYR A 7 -7.07 -58.86 13.03
C TYR A 7 -8.31 -58.31 13.75
N GLU A 8 -8.59 -58.83 14.95
CA GLU A 8 -9.33 -58.09 15.97
C GLU A 8 -8.40 -56.98 16.50
N GLY A 9 -8.22 -55.95 15.69
CA GLY A 9 -7.43 -54.77 16.08
C GLY A 9 -8.06 -54.10 17.28
N ASP A 10 -7.30 -53.96 18.37
CA ASP A 10 -7.71 -53.13 19.50
C ASP A 10 -7.94 -51.70 18.99
N PRO A 11 -9.19 -51.20 19.00
CA PRO A 11 -9.52 -49.89 18.45
C PRO A 11 -8.79 -48.76 19.20
N GLU A 12 -8.35 -48.98 20.44
CA GLU A 12 -7.53 -48.00 21.17
C GLU A 12 -6.10 -47.95 20.63
N LEU A 13 -5.49 -49.10 20.32
CA LEU A 13 -4.14 -49.19 19.78
C LEU A 13 -4.06 -48.63 18.35
N ASP A 14 -5.06 -48.90 17.53
CA ASP A 14 -5.14 -48.33 16.18
C ASP A 14 -5.36 -46.81 16.22
N ARG A 15 -6.12 -46.31 17.21
CA ARG A 15 -6.29 -44.87 17.44
C ARG A 15 -5.00 -44.19 17.90
N GLU A 16 -4.24 -44.85 18.78
CA GLU A 16 -2.95 -44.36 19.25
C GLU A 16 -1.95 -44.24 18.08
N ARG A 17 -1.81 -45.28 17.26
CA ARG A 17 -0.96 -45.27 16.05
C ARG A 17 -1.35 -44.16 15.06
N LEU A 18 -2.65 -43.94 14.85
CA LEU A 18 -3.13 -42.85 14.00
C LEU A 18 -2.80 -41.47 14.59
N SER A 19 -2.86 -41.33 15.92
CA SER A 19 -2.48 -40.09 16.61
C SER A 19 -0.97 -39.80 16.50
N GLU A 20 -0.13 -40.84 16.58
CA GLU A 20 1.32 -40.72 16.37
C GLU A 20 1.63 -40.29 14.93
N LEU A 21 0.99 -40.94 13.94
CA LEU A 21 1.16 -40.59 12.52
C LEU A 21 0.78 -39.14 12.25
N ILE A 22 -0.33 -38.65 12.81
CA ILE A 22 -0.76 -37.26 12.68
C ILE A 22 0.24 -36.31 13.36
N THR A 23 0.75 -36.69 14.53
CA THR A 23 1.74 -35.89 15.25
C THR A 23 3.04 -35.75 14.45
N ASP A 24 3.52 -36.84 13.83
CA ASP A 24 4.70 -36.84 12.97
C ASP A 24 4.49 -35.96 11.72
N GLN A 25 3.32 -36.04 11.09
CA GLN A 25 2.97 -35.17 9.96
C GLN A 25 2.93 -33.70 10.35
N LEU A 26 2.35 -33.37 11.52
CA LEU A 26 2.33 -32.02 12.07
C LEU A 26 3.74 -31.53 12.41
N GLU A 27 4.63 -32.41 12.87
CA GLU A 27 6.02 -32.06 13.15
C GLU A 27 6.82 -31.79 11.87
N GLU A 28 6.62 -32.58 10.82
CA GLU A 28 7.22 -32.30 9.51
C GLU A 28 6.74 -30.96 8.95
N LEU A 29 5.43 -30.68 9.06
CA LEU A 29 4.85 -29.40 8.67
C LEU A 29 5.39 -28.24 9.50
N ALA A 30 5.54 -28.41 10.82
CA ALA A 30 6.11 -27.40 11.70
C ALA A 30 7.54 -27.03 11.29
N ARG A 31 8.37 -28.01 10.94
CA ARG A 31 9.71 -27.78 10.39
C ARG A 31 9.65 -27.01 9.07
N ALA A 32 8.72 -27.35 8.19
CA ALA A 32 8.57 -26.70 6.89
C ALA A 32 8.05 -25.24 7.00
N ILE A 33 7.13 -24.96 7.92
CA ILE A 33 6.59 -23.61 8.18
C ILE A 33 7.66 -22.68 8.74
N HIS A 34 8.61 -23.22 9.51
CA HIS A 34 9.73 -22.46 10.08
C HIS A 34 10.99 -22.50 9.20
N SER A 35 10.88 -23.01 7.97
CA SER A 35 12.00 -23.05 7.02
C SER A 35 12.49 -21.65 6.66
N ARG A 36 13.79 -21.51 6.38
CA ARG A 36 14.38 -20.26 5.87
C ARG A 36 13.87 -19.91 4.47
N ASP A 37 13.47 -20.91 3.69
CA ASP A 37 12.97 -20.74 2.33
C ASP A 37 11.51 -20.26 2.32
N GLN A 38 11.27 -19.10 1.69
CA GLN A 38 9.95 -18.49 1.57
C GLN A 38 8.95 -19.36 0.81
N LEU A 39 9.39 -20.09 -0.22
CA LEU A 39 8.51 -20.95 -1.01
C LEU A 39 8.08 -22.18 -0.21
N VAL A 40 9.02 -22.78 0.54
CA VAL A 40 8.73 -23.91 1.43
C VAL A 40 7.71 -23.50 2.49
N ARG A 41 7.90 -22.34 3.14
CA ARG A 41 6.93 -21.81 4.10
C ARG A 41 5.55 -21.62 3.48
N ALA A 42 5.48 -21.00 2.30
CA ALA A 42 4.20 -20.75 1.63
C ALA A 42 3.47 -22.06 1.25
N ARG A 43 4.21 -23.06 0.76
CA ARG A 43 3.66 -24.39 0.45
C ARG A 43 3.20 -25.13 1.70
N ALA A 44 3.98 -25.08 2.78
CA ALA A 44 3.65 -25.72 4.05
C ALA A 44 2.39 -25.09 4.68
N ALA A 45 2.31 -23.75 4.71
CA ALA A 45 1.10 -23.05 5.15
C ALA A 45 -0.12 -23.40 4.28
N SER A 46 0.05 -23.51 2.96
CA SER A 46 -1.04 -23.94 2.06
C SER A 46 -1.48 -25.38 2.32
N ARG A 47 -0.55 -26.28 2.67
CA ARG A 47 -0.84 -27.67 3.02
C ARG A 47 -1.60 -27.74 4.34
N LEU A 48 -1.17 -26.99 5.36
CA LEU A 48 -1.84 -26.91 6.65
C LEU A 48 -3.32 -26.52 6.53
N VAL A 49 -3.62 -25.48 5.73
CA VAL A 49 -5.01 -25.01 5.51
C VAL A 49 -5.89 -26.07 4.83
N ARG A 50 -5.30 -26.93 3.99
CA ARG A 50 -6.02 -27.98 3.26
C ARG A 50 -6.08 -29.31 4.00
N MET A 51 -5.31 -29.43 5.07
CA MET A 51 -5.20 -30.65 5.85
C MET A 51 -6.38 -30.72 6.81
N ASP A 52 -7.29 -31.66 6.56
CA ASP A 52 -8.43 -31.88 7.43
C ASP A 52 -8.05 -32.86 8.55
N VAL A 53 -7.47 -32.32 9.63
CA VAL A 53 -7.00 -33.11 10.77
C VAL A 53 -8.16 -33.44 11.68
N ASP A 54 -8.18 -34.66 12.22
CA ASP A 54 -9.09 -35.00 13.30
C ASP A 54 -8.65 -34.30 14.61
N PRO A 55 -9.49 -33.41 15.19
CA PRO A 55 -9.13 -32.67 16.39
C PRO A 55 -8.79 -33.56 17.59
N GLU A 56 -9.41 -34.73 17.73
CA GLU A 56 -9.13 -35.63 18.84
C GLU A 56 -7.78 -36.31 18.68
N LEU A 57 -7.44 -36.72 17.46
CA LEU A 57 -6.14 -37.35 17.18
C LEU A 57 -4.99 -36.35 17.23
N ALA A 58 -5.29 -35.05 17.11
CA ALA A 58 -4.31 -33.96 17.26
C ALA A 58 -4.09 -33.51 18.71
N LEU A 59 -4.88 -34.00 19.68
CA LEU A 59 -4.72 -33.66 21.10
C LEU A 59 -3.29 -33.89 21.63
N PRO A 60 -2.61 -35.02 21.35
CA PRO A 60 -1.24 -35.24 21.82
C PRO A 60 -0.26 -34.17 21.29
N ALA A 61 -0.49 -33.71 20.05
CA ALA A 61 0.36 -32.69 19.42
C ALA A 61 0.21 -31.30 20.06
N LEU A 62 -0.94 -30.98 20.67
CA LEU A 62 -1.14 -29.76 21.47
C LEU A 62 -0.29 -29.74 22.74
N ASN A 63 0.07 -30.90 23.29
CA ASN A 63 0.93 -31.02 24.48
C ASN A 63 2.38 -31.38 24.14
N HIS A 64 2.76 -31.25 22.86
CA HIS A 64 4.07 -31.66 22.40
C HIS A 64 5.21 -30.83 23.01
N ARG A 65 6.37 -31.47 23.25
CA ARG A 65 7.56 -30.81 23.85
C ARG A 65 8.03 -29.59 23.06
N ARG A 66 7.91 -29.65 21.72
CA ARG A 66 8.33 -28.58 20.81
C ARG A 66 7.18 -27.59 20.58
N ALA A 67 7.41 -26.32 20.90
CA ALA A 67 6.42 -25.25 20.74
C ALA A 67 5.92 -25.09 19.29
N MET A 68 6.80 -25.22 18.29
CA MET A 68 6.39 -25.14 16.88
C MET A 68 5.38 -26.23 16.48
N VAL A 69 5.40 -27.40 17.14
CA VAL A 69 4.44 -28.47 16.89
C VAL A 69 3.10 -28.14 17.55
N ARG A 70 3.12 -27.60 18.78
CA ARG A 70 1.91 -27.12 19.47
C ARG A 70 1.20 -26.02 18.69
N GLU A 71 1.96 -25.06 18.16
CA GLU A 71 1.44 -23.97 17.31
C GLU A 71 0.71 -24.52 16.08
N VAL A 72 1.38 -25.40 15.33
CA VAL A 72 0.83 -25.97 14.10
C VAL A 72 -0.35 -26.91 14.38
N ALA A 73 -0.32 -27.65 15.50
CA ALA A 73 -1.44 -28.45 15.96
C ALA A 73 -2.66 -27.59 16.26
N ALA A 74 -2.48 -26.49 17.01
CA ALA A 74 -3.56 -25.55 17.31
C ALA A 74 -4.13 -24.93 16.03
N GLU A 75 -3.29 -24.53 15.07
CA GLU A 75 -3.76 -24.01 13.78
C GLU A 75 -4.51 -25.05 12.94
N ALA A 76 -4.00 -26.28 12.87
CA ALA A 76 -4.60 -27.38 12.12
C ALA A 76 -6.00 -27.70 12.63
N ILE A 77 -6.17 -27.79 13.96
CA ILE A 77 -7.47 -27.98 14.60
C ILE A 77 -8.45 -26.86 14.21
N GLY A 78 -7.96 -25.62 14.10
CA GLY A 78 -8.79 -24.50 13.65
C GLY A 78 -9.25 -24.62 12.20
N TYR A 79 -8.51 -25.28 11.32
CA TYR A 79 -8.89 -25.50 9.92
C TYR A 79 -9.73 -26.76 9.70
N SER A 80 -9.79 -27.65 10.70
CA SER A 80 -10.57 -28.89 10.62
C SER A 80 -12.05 -28.61 10.34
N SER A 81 -12.66 -29.46 9.51
CA SER A 81 -14.09 -29.45 9.23
C SER A 81 -14.89 -30.14 10.35
N LYS A 82 -14.25 -31.02 11.12
CA LYS A 82 -14.88 -31.85 12.17
C LYS A 82 -15.31 -31.02 13.39
N PRO A 83 -16.35 -31.44 14.15
CA PRO A 83 -16.75 -30.76 15.37
C PRO A 83 -15.66 -30.84 16.44
N LEU A 84 -15.65 -29.86 17.35
CA LEU A 84 -14.73 -29.85 18.50
C LEU A 84 -15.43 -30.44 19.73
N ASN A 85 -14.77 -31.38 20.38
CA ASN A 85 -15.24 -31.97 21.62
C ASN A 85 -14.78 -31.13 22.82
N ALA A 86 -15.45 -31.28 23.97
CA ALA A 86 -15.16 -30.50 25.18
C ALA A 86 -13.68 -30.59 25.60
N THR A 87 -13.09 -31.78 25.54
CA THR A 87 -11.67 -32.02 25.85
C THR A 87 -10.72 -31.21 24.98
N VAL A 88 -11.01 -31.10 23.67
CA VAL A 88 -10.22 -30.31 22.72
C VAL A 88 -10.38 -28.82 22.99
N ILE A 89 -11.59 -28.38 23.33
CA ILE A 89 -11.85 -27.00 23.71
C ILE A 89 -11.06 -26.65 24.97
N ASP A 90 -11.12 -27.47 26.01
CA ASP A 90 -10.39 -27.26 27.26
C ASP A 90 -8.87 -27.23 27.04
N ALA A 91 -8.35 -28.12 26.18
CA ALA A 91 -6.94 -28.11 25.79
C ALA A 91 -6.55 -26.82 25.04
N LEU A 92 -7.42 -26.31 24.16
CA LEU A 92 -7.19 -25.04 23.47
C LEU A 92 -7.28 -23.83 24.41
N LEU A 93 -8.17 -23.86 25.40
CA LEU A 93 -8.25 -22.81 26.43
C LEU A 93 -6.99 -22.82 27.29
N ALA A 94 -6.50 -24.00 27.70
CA ALA A 94 -5.23 -24.12 28.41
C ALA A 94 -4.03 -23.65 27.57
N ALA A 95 -4.08 -23.85 26.25
CA ALA A 95 -3.03 -23.39 25.34
C ALA A 95 -2.97 -21.86 25.15
N ILE A 96 -3.97 -21.10 25.63
CA ILE A 96 -3.90 -19.63 25.68
C ILE A 96 -2.78 -19.18 26.62
N ASP A 97 -2.57 -19.91 27.72
CA ASP A 97 -1.55 -19.60 28.74
C ASP A 97 -0.18 -20.25 28.43
N ASP A 98 0.04 -20.72 27.19
CA ASP A 98 1.32 -21.32 26.80
C ASP A 98 2.47 -20.32 26.94
N PRO A 99 3.65 -20.72 27.49
CA PRO A 99 4.79 -19.83 27.66
C PRO A 99 5.35 -19.26 26.35
N LYS A 100 4.95 -19.79 25.18
CA LYS A 100 5.36 -19.28 23.86
C LYS A 100 4.23 -18.46 23.23
N PRO A 101 4.46 -17.15 22.94
CA PRO A 101 3.43 -16.25 22.42
C PRO A 101 2.79 -16.71 21.10
N PHE A 102 3.55 -17.39 20.23
CA PHE A 102 3.03 -17.90 18.96
C PHE A 102 2.03 -19.06 19.15
N VAL A 103 2.24 -19.89 20.17
CA VAL A 103 1.31 -21.00 20.51
C VAL A 103 0.02 -20.42 21.08
N ALA A 104 0.13 -19.51 22.05
CA ALA A 104 -1.02 -18.78 22.60
C ALA A 104 -1.83 -18.06 21.49
N ALA A 105 -1.14 -17.34 20.61
CA ALA A 105 -1.77 -16.66 19.48
C ALA A 105 -2.43 -17.63 18.48
N ALA A 106 -1.90 -18.84 18.29
CA ALA A 106 -2.53 -19.87 17.47
C ALA A 106 -3.81 -20.41 18.14
N ALA A 107 -3.76 -20.71 19.43
CA ALA A 107 -4.92 -21.15 20.21
C ALA A 107 -6.07 -20.12 20.16
N ILE A 108 -5.76 -18.84 20.44
CA ILE A 108 -6.74 -17.73 20.38
C ILE A 108 -7.37 -17.62 18.98
N ARG A 109 -6.56 -17.66 17.91
CA ARG A 109 -7.08 -17.60 16.53
C ARG A 109 -7.98 -18.78 16.20
N THR A 110 -7.64 -19.97 16.69
CA THR A 110 -8.43 -21.18 16.51
C THR A 110 -9.78 -21.07 17.22
N LEU A 111 -9.80 -20.64 18.48
CA LEU A 111 -11.03 -20.41 19.24
C LEU A 111 -11.94 -19.38 18.56
N GLY A 112 -11.37 -18.27 18.07
CA GLY A 112 -12.13 -17.27 17.31
C GLY A 112 -12.63 -17.75 15.95
N ARG A 113 -11.83 -18.53 15.21
CA ARG A 113 -12.24 -19.10 13.90
C ARG A 113 -13.37 -20.13 14.05
N ARG A 114 -13.32 -20.91 15.13
CA ARG A 114 -14.31 -21.94 15.47
C ARG A 114 -15.51 -21.37 16.24
N GLN A 115 -15.54 -20.06 16.45
CA GLN A 115 -16.62 -19.32 17.12
C GLN A 115 -16.96 -19.84 18.52
N ILE A 116 -15.94 -20.19 19.32
CA ILE A 116 -16.13 -20.68 20.68
C ILE A 116 -16.44 -19.52 21.63
N SER A 117 -17.72 -19.31 21.92
CA SER A 117 -18.20 -18.21 22.77
C SER A 117 -17.71 -18.28 24.22
N ALA A 118 -17.48 -19.48 24.76
CA ALA A 118 -16.94 -19.68 26.10
C ALA A 118 -15.56 -19.03 26.31
N ALA A 119 -14.77 -18.91 25.24
CA ALA A 119 -13.43 -18.32 25.28
C ALA A 119 -13.44 -16.78 25.34
N ARG A 120 -14.59 -16.12 25.13
CA ARG A 120 -14.65 -14.66 24.93
C ARG A 120 -14.03 -13.87 26.08
N ALA A 121 -14.30 -14.25 27.33
CA ALA A 121 -13.77 -13.55 28.50
C ALA A 121 -12.24 -13.64 28.60
N GLN A 122 -11.69 -14.85 28.38
CA GLN A 122 -10.24 -15.08 28.38
C GLN A 122 -9.56 -14.33 27.22
N ILE A 123 -10.14 -14.38 26.02
CA ILE A 123 -9.61 -13.65 24.86
C ILE A 123 -9.67 -12.13 25.08
N SER A 124 -10.70 -11.63 25.75
CA SER A 124 -10.80 -10.20 26.08
C SER A 124 -9.68 -9.74 27.01
N ALA A 125 -9.28 -10.57 27.98
CA ALA A 125 -8.14 -10.27 28.86
C ALA A 125 -6.81 -10.21 28.09
N CYS A 126 -6.68 -10.98 27.00
CA CYS A 126 -5.48 -11.01 26.15
C CYS A 126 -5.27 -9.72 25.32
N LEU A 127 -6.21 -8.77 25.33
CA LEU A 127 -6.03 -7.47 24.65
C LEU A 127 -5.00 -6.58 25.35
N ASP A 128 -4.79 -6.76 26.65
CA ASP A 128 -3.86 -6.00 27.48
C ASP A 128 -2.49 -6.70 27.62
N ASP A 129 -2.28 -7.79 26.89
CA ASP A 129 -1.04 -8.57 26.92
C ASP A 129 0.15 -7.78 26.33
N PRO A 130 1.36 -7.86 26.90
CA PRO A 130 2.54 -7.17 26.38
C PRO A 130 2.99 -7.67 25.00
N GLU A 131 2.65 -8.91 24.61
CA GLU A 131 3.14 -9.54 23.39
C GLU A 131 2.26 -9.20 22.17
N PRO A 132 2.80 -8.50 21.14
CA PRO A 132 2.02 -8.09 19.98
C PRO A 132 1.32 -9.23 19.21
N PRO A 133 1.90 -10.45 19.09
CA PRO A 133 1.20 -11.58 18.45
C PRO A 133 -0.08 -12.00 19.18
N ILE A 134 -0.09 -11.96 20.52
CA ILE A 134 -1.24 -12.34 21.35
C ILE A 134 -2.35 -11.31 21.19
N VAL A 135 -2.02 -10.02 21.33
CA VAL A 135 -2.96 -8.92 21.13
C VAL A 135 -3.57 -8.95 19.72
N ALA A 136 -2.74 -9.16 18.69
CA ALA A 136 -3.23 -9.26 17.32
C ALA A 136 -4.18 -10.45 17.10
N ALA A 137 -3.89 -11.60 17.72
CA ALA A 137 -4.77 -12.76 17.67
C ALA A 137 -6.10 -12.49 18.39
N ALA A 138 -6.06 -11.86 19.56
CA ALA A 138 -7.23 -11.52 20.35
C ALA A 138 -8.18 -10.56 19.62
N ILE A 139 -7.64 -9.51 18.99
CA ILE A 139 -8.42 -8.55 18.18
C ILE A 139 -9.21 -9.27 17.08
N VAL A 140 -8.55 -10.15 16.30
CA VAL A 140 -9.22 -10.86 15.19
C VAL A 140 -10.21 -11.90 15.72
N ALA A 141 -9.87 -12.59 16.81
CA ALA A 141 -10.74 -13.60 17.41
C ALA A 141 -12.04 -12.97 17.95
N LEU A 142 -11.94 -11.88 18.70
CA LEU A 142 -13.11 -11.14 19.21
C LEU A 142 -13.97 -10.57 18.08
N ALA A 143 -13.35 -10.06 17.02
CA ALA A 143 -14.08 -9.60 15.84
C ALA A 143 -14.91 -10.73 15.19
N ARG A 144 -14.34 -11.95 15.09
CA ARG A 144 -15.05 -13.13 14.57
C ARG A 144 -16.15 -13.65 15.50
N LEU A 145 -15.97 -13.46 16.81
CA LEU A 145 -17.00 -13.73 17.82
C LEU A 145 -18.10 -12.65 17.83
N GLY A 146 -17.98 -11.59 17.03
CA GLY A 146 -18.97 -10.53 16.92
C GLY A 146 -18.95 -9.54 18.08
N ASP A 147 -17.80 -9.34 18.73
CA ASP A 147 -17.70 -8.38 19.83
C ASP A 147 -17.79 -6.93 19.33
N THR A 148 -18.96 -6.32 19.50
CA THR A 148 -19.22 -4.95 19.07
C THR A 148 -18.51 -3.91 19.93
N THR A 149 -18.11 -4.25 21.16
CA THR A 149 -17.39 -3.31 22.05
C THR A 149 -16.01 -2.96 21.49
N LEU A 150 -15.41 -3.89 20.74
CA LEU A 150 -14.13 -3.71 20.08
C LEU A 150 -14.17 -2.58 19.05
N ALA A 151 -15.32 -2.30 18.42
CA ALA A 151 -15.44 -1.30 17.37
C ALA A 151 -14.98 0.11 17.79
N VAL A 152 -15.18 0.46 19.07
CA VAL A 152 -14.75 1.75 19.66
C VAL A 152 -13.25 1.79 19.88
N ALA A 153 -12.62 0.65 20.17
CA ALA A 153 -11.18 0.54 20.44
C ALA A 153 -10.32 0.39 19.17
N LEU A 154 -10.90 -0.06 18.05
CA LEU A 154 -10.17 -0.28 16.78
C LEU A 154 -9.34 0.91 16.28
N PRO A 155 -9.80 2.18 16.35
CA PRO A 155 -8.99 3.32 15.92
C PRO A 155 -7.67 3.46 16.70
N ASN A 156 -7.64 3.05 17.97
CA ASN A 156 -6.42 3.07 18.79
C ASN A 156 -5.46 1.97 18.35
N PHE A 157 -5.95 0.75 18.12
CA PHE A 157 -5.12 -0.36 17.64
C PHE A 157 -4.55 -0.11 16.23
N LEU A 158 -5.28 0.60 15.36
CA LEU A 158 -4.79 1.02 14.05
C LEU A 158 -3.61 2.01 14.12
N ASN A 159 -3.44 2.70 15.25
CA ASN A 159 -2.33 3.63 15.52
C ASN A 159 -1.21 3.00 16.35
N SER A 160 -1.28 1.70 16.63
CA SER A 160 -0.25 0.98 17.35
C SER A 160 1.11 1.08 16.64
N PRO A 161 2.25 1.14 17.36
CA PRO A 161 3.57 1.09 16.74
C PRO A 161 3.84 -0.25 16.03
N HIS A 162 3.13 -1.33 16.41
CA HIS A 162 3.34 -2.66 15.86
C HIS A 162 2.48 -2.92 14.63
N LEU A 163 3.12 -3.15 13.47
CA LEU A 163 2.42 -3.46 12.22
C LEU A 163 1.45 -4.65 12.34
N THR A 164 1.81 -5.69 13.10
CA THR A 164 0.95 -6.86 13.32
C THR A 164 -0.40 -6.50 13.95
N ILE A 165 -0.39 -5.62 14.96
CA ILE A 165 -1.60 -5.15 15.64
C ILE A 165 -2.44 -4.31 14.67
N ARG A 166 -1.80 -3.44 13.89
CA ARG A 166 -2.50 -2.61 12.89
C ARG A 166 -3.19 -3.46 11.82
N ILE A 167 -2.54 -4.52 11.33
CA ILE A 167 -3.13 -5.46 10.37
C ILE A 167 -4.33 -6.18 10.99
N ALA A 168 -4.19 -6.68 12.23
CA ALA A 168 -5.27 -7.33 12.95
C ALA A 168 -6.48 -6.40 13.16
N ALA A 169 -6.22 -5.15 13.57
CA ALA A 169 -7.26 -4.13 13.74
C ALA A 169 -7.94 -3.78 12.40
N ALA A 170 -7.19 -3.77 11.30
CA ALA A 170 -7.75 -3.55 9.97
C ALA A 170 -8.67 -4.71 9.53
N GLU A 171 -8.27 -5.96 9.77
CA GLU A 171 -9.10 -7.13 9.51
C GLU A 171 -10.38 -7.09 10.36
N ALA A 172 -10.25 -6.81 11.66
CA ALA A 172 -11.35 -6.68 12.59
C ALA A 172 -12.34 -5.56 12.21
N ALA A 173 -11.84 -4.40 11.77
CA ALA A 173 -12.68 -3.30 11.28
C ALA A 173 -13.56 -3.72 10.11
N GLY A 174 -13.01 -4.51 9.18
CA GLY A 174 -13.75 -5.05 8.05
C GLY A 174 -14.77 -6.12 8.43
N ILE A 175 -14.53 -6.91 9.49
CA ILE A 175 -15.45 -7.93 9.99
C ILE A 175 -16.62 -7.30 10.76
N LEU A 176 -16.31 -6.36 11.65
CA LEU A 176 -17.31 -5.69 12.51
C LEU A 176 -18.05 -4.56 11.81
N HIS A 177 -17.73 -4.28 10.55
CA HIS A 177 -18.27 -3.16 9.77
C HIS A 177 -18.17 -1.81 10.51
N ALA A 178 -17.03 -1.54 11.16
CA ALA A 178 -16.80 -0.33 11.96
C ALA A 178 -16.35 0.88 11.10
N PRO A 179 -17.22 1.87 10.79
CA PRO A 179 -16.85 3.00 9.94
C PRO A 179 -15.86 3.97 10.59
N ALA A 180 -15.82 4.02 11.93
CA ALA A 180 -14.87 4.86 12.69
C ALA A 180 -13.40 4.48 12.43
N ALA A 181 -13.15 3.27 11.91
CA ALA A 181 -11.81 2.79 11.56
C ALA A 181 -11.30 3.33 10.22
N VAL A 182 -12.16 3.91 9.35
CA VAL A 182 -11.78 4.34 7.99
C VAL A 182 -10.56 5.27 7.96
N PRO A 183 -10.43 6.31 8.81
CA PRO A 183 -9.23 7.16 8.82
C PRO A 183 -7.96 6.38 9.17
N GLY A 184 -8.05 5.42 10.10
CA GLY A 184 -6.93 4.55 10.48
C GLY A 184 -6.52 3.60 9.35
N LEU A 185 -7.49 3.05 8.61
CA LEU A 185 -7.26 2.22 7.43
C LEU A 185 -6.58 3.00 6.30
N MET A 186 -7.01 4.24 6.07
CA MET A 186 -6.39 5.12 5.07
C MET A 186 -4.93 5.44 5.44
N ARG A 187 -4.65 5.78 6.70
CA ARG A 187 -3.27 5.96 7.19
C ARG A 187 -2.42 4.71 7.02
N LEU A 188 -2.97 3.52 7.30
CA LEU A 188 -2.26 2.25 7.08
C LEU A 188 -1.90 2.03 5.60
N LEU A 189 -2.77 2.45 4.67
CA LEU A 189 -2.46 2.41 3.24
C LEU A 189 -1.42 3.46 2.84
N GLU A 190 -1.50 4.67 3.36
CA GLU A 190 -0.51 5.73 3.14
C GLU A 190 0.88 5.28 3.60
N ASP A 191 0.98 4.62 4.76
CA ASP A 191 2.22 4.02 5.25
C ASP A 191 2.76 2.93 4.33
N CYS A 192 1.88 2.13 3.71
CA CYS A 192 2.30 1.13 2.72
C CYS A 192 2.83 1.78 1.43
N ILE A 193 2.25 2.91 1.01
CA ILE A 193 2.68 3.66 -0.18
C ILE A 193 4.02 4.34 0.06
N THR A 194 4.21 4.96 1.23
CA THR A 194 5.47 5.60 1.61
C THR A 194 6.61 4.57 1.68
N ALA A 195 6.37 3.43 2.34
CA ALA A 195 7.34 2.33 2.39
C ALA A 195 7.73 1.80 1.00
N TRP A 196 6.82 1.84 0.02
CA TRP A 196 7.13 1.48 -1.36
C TRP A 196 8.04 2.50 -2.05
N HIS A 197 7.79 3.80 -1.85
CA HIS A 197 8.60 4.87 -2.44
C HIS A 197 10.01 4.92 -1.86
N ASP A 198 10.17 4.57 -0.58
CA ASP A 198 11.47 4.53 0.12
C ASP A 198 12.37 3.35 -0.31
N ALA A 199 12.08 2.72 -1.45
CA ALA A 199 12.84 1.62 -2.06
C ALA A 199 13.03 0.40 -1.13
N GLN A 200 12.11 0.15 -0.20
CA GLN A 200 12.14 -1.10 0.56
C GLN A 200 11.82 -2.29 -0.35
N PRO A 201 12.62 -3.39 -0.31
CA PRO A 201 12.48 -4.52 -1.23
C PRO A 201 11.22 -5.37 -1.00
N ARG A 202 10.41 -5.08 0.03
CA ARG A 202 9.18 -5.81 0.35
C ARG A 202 8.11 -4.84 0.82
N ILE A 203 7.21 -4.46 -0.09
CA ILE A 203 5.92 -3.90 0.31
C ILE A 203 5.28 -4.88 1.29
N PRO A 204 4.75 -4.43 2.45
CA PRO A 204 3.89 -5.25 3.27
C PRO A 204 2.57 -5.49 2.52
N SER A 205 2.61 -6.37 1.51
CA SER A 205 1.49 -6.69 0.62
C SER A 205 0.27 -7.15 1.39
N ARG A 206 0.49 -7.82 2.52
CA ARG A 206 -0.56 -8.23 3.45
C ARG A 206 -1.27 -7.03 4.10
N ALA A 207 -0.53 -6.03 4.59
CA ALA A 207 -1.12 -4.87 5.26
C ALA A 207 -1.99 -4.06 4.29
N ALA A 208 -1.45 -3.77 3.11
CA ALA A 208 -2.20 -3.07 2.07
C ALA A 208 -3.44 -3.86 1.63
N SER A 209 -3.30 -5.19 1.47
CA SER A 209 -4.40 -6.04 1.05
C SER A 209 -5.55 -6.07 2.06
N VAL A 210 -5.23 -6.27 3.35
CA VAL A 210 -6.23 -6.28 4.42
C VAL A 210 -6.90 -4.92 4.54
N ALA A 211 -6.14 -3.82 4.47
CA ALA A 211 -6.71 -2.48 4.56
C ALA A 211 -7.66 -2.15 3.39
N MET A 212 -7.27 -2.47 2.15
CA MET A 212 -8.13 -2.30 0.97
C MET A 212 -9.40 -3.15 1.07
N GLN A 213 -9.28 -4.41 1.51
CA GLN A 213 -10.43 -5.29 1.67
C GLN A 213 -11.39 -4.77 2.76
N ALA A 214 -10.85 -4.24 3.86
CA ALA A 214 -11.64 -3.62 4.92
C ALA A 214 -12.38 -2.38 4.42
N LEU A 215 -11.70 -1.48 3.69
CA LEU A 215 -12.33 -0.29 3.09
C LEU A 215 -13.44 -0.65 2.12
N ALA A 216 -13.26 -1.69 1.32
CA ALA A 216 -14.29 -2.20 0.42
C ALA A 216 -15.52 -2.73 1.18
N ARG A 217 -15.33 -3.52 2.24
CA ARG A 217 -16.42 -4.00 3.11
C ARG A 217 -17.17 -2.88 3.81
N LEU A 218 -16.46 -1.80 4.17
CA LEU A 218 -17.02 -0.60 4.79
C LEU A 218 -17.67 0.36 3.79
N ARG A 219 -17.58 0.08 2.48
CA ARG A 219 -18.04 0.98 1.40
C ARG A 219 -17.47 2.41 1.52
N ALA A 220 -16.22 2.52 1.96
CA ALA A 220 -15.57 3.79 2.26
C ALA A 220 -15.16 4.54 0.97
N ARG A 221 -16.09 5.32 0.39
CA ARG A 221 -15.84 6.11 -0.82
C ARG A 221 -14.80 7.22 -0.64
N THR A 222 -14.53 7.66 0.59
CA THR A 222 -13.44 8.60 0.91
C THR A 222 -12.06 8.07 0.52
N ALA A 223 -11.89 6.75 0.39
CA ALA A 223 -10.63 6.13 -0.01
C ALA A 223 -10.40 6.11 -1.54
N VAL A 224 -11.39 6.47 -2.36
CA VAL A 224 -11.30 6.40 -3.83
C VAL A 224 -10.09 7.15 -4.41
N PRO A 225 -9.78 8.40 -4.00
CA PRO A 225 -8.60 9.11 -4.52
C PRO A 225 -7.28 8.36 -4.25
N LEU A 226 -7.15 7.80 -3.05
CA LEU A 226 -5.98 7.03 -2.64
C LEU A 226 -5.87 5.71 -3.43
N LEU A 227 -6.99 5.01 -3.64
CA LEU A 227 -7.02 3.78 -4.44
C LEU A 227 -6.67 4.04 -5.91
N VAL A 228 -7.09 5.17 -6.48
CA VAL A 228 -6.69 5.60 -7.83
C VAL A 228 -5.18 5.84 -7.91
N GLU A 229 -4.60 6.47 -6.89
CA GLU A 229 -3.15 6.67 -6.82
C GLU A 229 -2.41 5.33 -6.77
N ILE A 230 -2.84 4.40 -5.91
CA ILE A 230 -2.24 3.06 -5.82
C ILE A 230 -2.37 2.31 -7.15
N ALA A 231 -3.54 2.36 -7.78
CA ALA A 231 -3.79 1.72 -9.07
C ALA A 231 -2.84 2.23 -10.17
N ARG A 232 -2.48 3.51 -10.13
CA ARG A 232 -1.62 4.14 -11.14
C ARG A 232 -0.13 3.97 -10.86
N TYR A 233 0.30 4.06 -9.62
CA TYR A 233 1.73 4.23 -9.33
C TYR A 233 2.38 3.03 -8.63
N VAL A 234 1.64 2.26 -7.82
CA VAL A 234 2.26 1.23 -6.95
C VAL A 234 2.24 -0.15 -7.60
N VAL A 235 3.36 -0.50 -8.23
CA VAL A 235 3.55 -1.80 -8.88
C VAL A 235 3.40 -2.94 -7.85
N GLY A 236 2.58 -3.94 -8.17
CA GLY A 236 2.25 -5.07 -7.29
C GLY A 236 0.94 -4.93 -6.51
N LEU A 237 0.45 -3.69 -6.27
CA LEU A 237 -0.85 -3.44 -5.64
C LEU A 237 -1.94 -2.99 -6.62
N ARG A 238 -1.57 -2.64 -7.86
CA ARG A 238 -2.49 -2.11 -8.89
C ARG A 238 -3.74 -2.96 -9.09
N THR A 239 -3.57 -4.27 -9.30
CA THR A 239 -4.68 -5.21 -9.52
C THR A 239 -5.66 -5.21 -8.35
N LEU A 240 -5.14 -5.14 -7.12
CA LEU A 240 -5.96 -5.14 -5.93
C LEU A 240 -6.70 -3.81 -5.75
N ALA A 241 -6.04 -2.69 -6.00
CA ALA A 241 -6.65 -1.36 -5.96
C ALA A 241 -7.81 -1.25 -6.96
N VAL A 242 -7.63 -1.69 -8.21
CA VAL A 242 -8.70 -1.71 -9.22
C VAL A 242 -9.85 -2.61 -8.76
N ARG A 243 -9.56 -3.81 -8.23
CA ARG A 243 -10.60 -4.69 -7.67
C ARG A 243 -11.39 -4.02 -6.56
N THR A 244 -10.74 -3.25 -5.69
CA THR A 244 -11.43 -2.53 -4.63
C THR A 244 -12.26 -1.35 -5.14
N LEU A 245 -11.81 -0.66 -6.19
CA LEU A 245 -12.62 0.36 -6.88
C LEU A 245 -13.89 -0.24 -7.50
N ILE A 246 -13.81 -1.45 -8.06
CA ILE A 246 -14.98 -2.21 -8.54
C ILE A 246 -15.94 -2.49 -7.38
N GLN A 247 -15.43 -2.99 -6.25
CA GLN A 247 -16.27 -3.29 -5.08
C GLN A 247 -16.95 -2.05 -4.48
N LEU A 248 -16.30 -0.89 -4.56
CA LEU A 248 -16.86 0.41 -4.13
C LEU A 248 -17.81 1.04 -5.17
N GLN A 249 -17.90 0.48 -6.38
CA GLN A 249 -18.65 1.04 -7.51
C GLN A 249 -18.25 2.50 -7.79
N ALA A 250 -16.95 2.79 -7.74
CA ALA A 250 -16.40 4.13 -7.87
C ALA A 250 -16.28 4.56 -9.35
N VAL A 251 -17.42 4.78 -10.01
CA VAL A 251 -17.49 5.11 -11.46
C VAL A 251 -16.71 6.38 -11.82
N GLU A 252 -16.58 7.32 -10.89
CA GLU A 252 -15.80 8.55 -11.01
C GLU A 252 -14.30 8.32 -11.28
N ALA A 253 -13.78 7.14 -10.93
CA ALA A 253 -12.38 6.79 -11.18
C ALA A 253 -12.12 6.32 -12.63
N ALA A 254 -13.15 6.10 -13.45
CA ALA A 254 -13.01 5.60 -14.83
C ALA A 254 -12.03 6.39 -15.71
N PRO A 255 -12.06 7.74 -15.76
CA PRO A 255 -11.09 8.51 -16.55
C PRO A 255 -9.64 8.34 -16.10
N ALA A 256 -9.41 8.10 -14.80
CA ALA A 256 -8.07 7.93 -14.25
C ALA A 256 -7.53 6.50 -14.42
N ILE A 257 -8.41 5.52 -14.58
CA ILE A 257 -8.08 4.09 -14.73
C ILE A 257 -7.97 3.69 -16.21
N ALA A 258 -8.71 4.32 -17.12
CA ALA A 258 -8.67 4.01 -18.55
C ALA A 258 -7.25 4.00 -19.17
N PRO A 259 -6.33 4.93 -18.83
CA PRO A 259 -4.96 4.90 -19.36
C PRO A 259 -4.17 3.63 -19.01
N LEU A 260 -4.55 2.91 -17.94
CA LEU A 260 -3.92 1.65 -17.55
C LEU A 260 -4.17 0.52 -18.54
N LEU A 261 -5.16 0.67 -19.44
CA LEU A 261 -5.33 -0.24 -20.56
C LEU A 261 -4.06 -0.32 -21.39
N ASN A 262 -3.26 0.74 -21.49
CA ASN A 262 -2.04 0.79 -22.31
C ASN A 262 -0.84 0.05 -21.71
N GLU A 263 -0.90 -0.37 -20.44
CA GLU A 263 0.22 -1.04 -19.77
C GLU A 263 0.33 -2.54 -20.07
N ASP A 264 1.51 -3.10 -19.82
CA ASP A 264 1.77 -4.54 -19.93
C ASP A 264 1.47 -5.26 -18.62
N GLY A 265 0.38 -6.04 -18.58
CA GLY A 265 0.07 -6.92 -17.45
C GLY A 265 -1.27 -7.62 -17.59
N SER A 266 -1.25 -8.94 -17.86
CA SER A 266 -2.49 -9.70 -18.11
C SER A 266 -3.52 -9.54 -16.98
N HIS A 267 -3.13 -9.75 -15.73
CA HIS A 267 -4.06 -9.67 -14.59
C HIS A 267 -4.60 -8.26 -14.33
N LEU A 268 -3.78 -7.22 -14.53
CA LEU A 268 -4.21 -5.84 -14.36
C LEU A 268 -5.24 -5.47 -15.44
N LEU A 269 -4.97 -5.79 -16.70
CA LEU A 269 -5.86 -5.49 -17.83
C LEU A 269 -7.24 -6.13 -17.66
N HIS A 270 -7.32 -7.38 -17.17
CA HIS A 270 -8.60 -8.03 -16.89
C HIS A 270 -9.44 -7.25 -15.86
N GLU A 271 -8.82 -6.77 -14.78
CA GLU A 271 -9.52 -5.98 -13.76
C GLU A 271 -9.89 -4.60 -14.28
N VAL A 272 -9.03 -3.95 -15.07
CA VAL A 272 -9.31 -2.64 -15.70
C VAL A 272 -10.49 -2.73 -16.65
N ILE A 273 -10.53 -3.72 -17.55
CA ILE A 273 -11.67 -3.92 -18.46
C ILE A 273 -12.95 -4.19 -17.67
N ARG A 274 -12.88 -5.02 -16.62
CA ARG A 274 -14.03 -5.29 -15.75
C ARG A 274 -14.54 -4.01 -15.09
N PHE A 275 -13.64 -3.16 -14.63
CA PHE A 275 -13.98 -1.88 -14.01
C PHE A 275 -14.62 -0.90 -15.01
N LEU A 276 -14.04 -0.74 -16.20
CA LEU A 276 -14.59 0.13 -17.24
C LEU A 276 -15.95 -0.36 -17.75
N HIS A 277 -16.12 -1.68 -17.86
CA HIS A 277 -17.40 -2.30 -18.17
C HIS A 277 -18.45 -2.01 -17.09
N MET A 278 -18.12 -2.21 -15.81
CA MET A 278 -18.98 -1.87 -14.67
C MET A 278 -19.37 -0.38 -14.66
N ALA A 279 -18.43 0.51 -14.98
CA ALA A 279 -18.67 1.95 -15.02
C ALA A 279 -19.38 2.43 -16.31
N ASN A 280 -19.63 1.54 -17.28
CA ASN A 280 -20.16 1.88 -18.61
C ASN A 280 -19.40 3.04 -19.28
N TYR A 281 -18.08 3.09 -19.10
CA TYR A 281 -17.25 4.21 -19.56
C TYR A 281 -16.89 4.07 -21.04
N ARG A 282 -17.84 4.43 -21.91
CA ARG A 282 -17.71 4.30 -23.38
C ARG A 282 -16.58 5.12 -23.99
N ALA A 283 -16.09 6.15 -23.30
CA ALA A 283 -14.94 6.91 -23.75
C ALA A 283 -13.63 6.09 -23.83
N ALA A 284 -13.58 4.89 -23.23
CA ALA A 284 -12.45 3.96 -23.35
C ALA A 284 -12.49 3.05 -24.60
N LEU A 285 -13.49 3.20 -25.48
CA LEU A 285 -13.60 2.43 -26.72
C LEU A 285 -12.33 2.49 -27.59
N PRO A 286 -11.70 3.66 -27.82
CA PRO A 286 -10.47 3.73 -28.61
C PRO A 286 -9.33 2.88 -28.01
N GLU A 287 -9.15 2.94 -26.69
CA GLU A 287 -8.14 2.17 -25.96
C GLU A 287 -8.41 0.67 -25.99
N LEU A 288 -9.68 0.26 -25.92
CA LEU A 288 -10.08 -1.15 -26.05
C LEU A 288 -9.79 -1.71 -27.44
N ARG A 289 -10.07 -0.94 -28.49
CA ARG A 289 -9.72 -1.32 -29.87
C ARG A 289 -8.21 -1.40 -30.08
N ALA A 290 -7.46 -0.43 -29.57
CA ALA A 290 -6.00 -0.46 -29.59
C ALA A 290 -5.43 -1.67 -28.84
N LEU A 291 -6.04 -2.04 -27.71
CA LEU A 291 -5.69 -3.26 -26.97
C LEU A 291 -5.96 -4.53 -27.78
N LEU A 292 -7.09 -4.61 -28.48
CA LEU A 292 -7.43 -5.74 -29.36
C LEU A 292 -6.38 -5.90 -30.47
N GLN A 293 -5.95 -4.80 -31.08
CA GLN A 293 -5.01 -4.79 -32.21
C GLN A 293 -3.57 -5.19 -31.82
N ARG A 294 -3.10 -4.79 -30.63
CA ARG A 294 -1.71 -5.06 -30.18
C ARG A 294 -1.54 -6.34 -29.36
N SER A 295 -2.64 -6.95 -28.92
CA SER A 295 -2.57 -8.11 -28.02
C SER A 295 -2.14 -9.37 -28.77
N ALA A 296 -1.10 -10.03 -28.24
CA ALA A 296 -0.61 -11.30 -28.78
C ALA A 296 -1.65 -12.43 -28.66
N PRO A 297 -1.64 -13.43 -29.56
CA PRO A 297 -2.61 -14.55 -29.60
C PRO A 297 -2.62 -15.42 -28.33
N ASN A 298 -1.61 -15.31 -27.47
CA ASN A 298 -1.51 -16.02 -26.20
C ASN A 298 -2.39 -15.42 -25.07
N ARG A 299 -3.06 -14.28 -25.30
CA ARG A 299 -3.95 -13.62 -24.32
C ARG A 299 -5.44 -13.85 -24.62
N ARG A 300 -5.82 -15.08 -24.98
CA ARG A 300 -7.19 -15.47 -25.37
C ARG A 300 -8.32 -14.99 -24.45
N PRO A 301 -8.29 -15.22 -23.12
CA PRO A 301 -9.39 -14.80 -22.24
C PRO A 301 -9.55 -13.27 -22.18
N LEU A 302 -8.45 -12.52 -22.32
CA LEU A 302 -8.48 -11.07 -22.37
C LEU A 302 -9.16 -10.59 -23.66
N LEU A 303 -8.76 -11.15 -24.81
CA LEU A 303 -9.31 -10.83 -26.12
C LEU A 303 -10.82 -11.12 -26.19
N MET A 304 -11.25 -12.28 -25.70
CA MET A 304 -12.67 -12.63 -25.59
C MET A 304 -13.43 -11.61 -24.74
N LYS A 305 -12.86 -11.18 -23.61
CA LYS A 305 -13.50 -10.18 -22.75
C LYS A 305 -13.61 -8.82 -23.42
N VAL A 306 -12.59 -8.38 -24.16
CA VAL A 306 -12.64 -7.14 -24.93
C VAL A 306 -13.71 -7.21 -26.01
N MET A 307 -13.74 -8.28 -26.81
CA MET A 307 -14.76 -8.49 -27.84
C MET A 307 -16.17 -8.52 -27.24
N GLN A 308 -16.37 -9.18 -26.09
CA GLN A 308 -17.64 -9.16 -25.36
C GLN A 308 -18.10 -7.71 -25.07
N VAL A 309 -17.22 -6.90 -24.46
CA VAL A 309 -17.55 -5.52 -24.08
C VAL A 309 -17.85 -4.66 -25.32
N LEU A 310 -17.10 -4.83 -26.42
CA LEU A 310 -17.34 -4.12 -27.68
C LEU A 310 -18.70 -4.48 -28.29
N VAL A 311 -19.11 -5.75 -28.22
CA VAL A 311 -20.43 -6.21 -28.66
C VAL A 311 -21.54 -5.63 -27.77
N GLU A 312 -21.39 -5.71 -26.45
CA GLU A 312 -22.34 -5.17 -25.47
C GLU A 312 -22.52 -3.64 -25.62
N TRP A 313 -21.46 -2.92 -25.99
CA TRP A 313 -21.51 -1.48 -26.24
C TRP A 313 -21.88 -1.10 -27.67
N GLN A 314 -22.14 -2.09 -28.54
CA GLN A 314 -22.54 -1.94 -29.95
C GLN A 314 -21.54 -1.14 -30.79
N ASP A 315 -20.25 -1.40 -30.59
CA ASP A 315 -19.19 -0.65 -31.24
C ASP A 315 -18.92 -1.10 -32.68
N ARG A 316 -19.47 -0.37 -33.67
CA ARG A 316 -19.34 -0.72 -35.10
C ARG A 316 -17.93 -0.52 -35.66
N GLU A 317 -17.14 0.38 -35.08
CA GLU A 317 -15.77 0.64 -35.54
C GLU A 317 -14.81 -0.51 -35.20
N SER A 318 -15.19 -1.43 -34.31
CA SER A 318 -14.44 -2.64 -34.01
C SER A 318 -14.67 -3.80 -35.00
N LEU A 319 -15.71 -3.75 -35.83
CA LEU A 319 -16.06 -4.79 -36.80
C LEU A 319 -14.90 -5.27 -37.69
N PRO A 320 -14.12 -4.38 -38.35
CA PRO A 320 -13.02 -4.84 -39.20
C PRO A 320 -11.93 -5.58 -38.41
N LEU A 321 -11.68 -5.18 -37.16
CA LEU A 321 -10.72 -5.85 -36.28
C LEU A 321 -11.22 -7.23 -35.86
N ILE A 322 -12.51 -7.35 -35.50
CA ILE A 322 -13.11 -8.64 -35.12
C ILE A 322 -13.17 -9.59 -36.34
N ALA A 323 -13.47 -9.08 -37.54
CA ALA A 323 -13.43 -9.84 -38.78
C ALA A 323 -12.02 -10.38 -39.07
N GLN A 324 -11.00 -9.54 -38.93
CA GLN A 324 -9.61 -9.98 -39.08
C GLN A 324 -9.25 -11.13 -38.13
N ILE A 325 -9.68 -11.06 -36.87
CA ILE A 325 -9.47 -12.14 -35.87
C ILE A 325 -10.24 -13.40 -36.27
N ALA A 326 -11.48 -13.27 -36.77
CA ALA A 326 -12.28 -14.41 -37.21
C ALA A 326 -11.63 -15.18 -38.38
N GLU A 327 -10.95 -14.49 -39.29
CA GLU A 327 -10.35 -15.07 -40.49
C GLU A 327 -8.92 -15.60 -40.27
N SER A 328 -8.08 -14.81 -39.56
CA SER A 328 -6.63 -15.01 -39.58
C SER A 328 -6.02 -15.49 -38.27
N ASP A 329 -6.79 -15.57 -37.17
CA ASP A 329 -6.24 -15.99 -35.87
C ASP A 329 -5.87 -17.49 -35.86
N PRO A 330 -4.71 -17.88 -35.29
CA PRO A 330 -4.29 -19.27 -35.22
C PRO A 330 -5.19 -20.14 -34.31
N SER A 331 -5.95 -19.55 -33.40
CA SER A 331 -6.81 -20.27 -32.46
C SER A 331 -8.23 -20.47 -33.01
N ALA A 332 -8.65 -21.72 -33.19
CA ALA A 332 -10.02 -22.04 -33.60
C ALA A 332 -11.09 -21.52 -32.62
N GLU A 333 -10.79 -21.51 -31.32
CA GLU A 333 -11.67 -20.97 -30.28
C GLU A 333 -11.90 -19.46 -30.46
N LEU A 334 -10.83 -18.69 -30.71
CA LEU A 334 -10.96 -17.24 -30.92
C LEU A 334 -11.69 -16.94 -32.23
N ARG A 335 -11.41 -17.69 -33.31
CA ARG A 335 -12.12 -17.53 -34.58
C ARG A 335 -13.62 -17.75 -34.42
N SER A 336 -14.02 -18.85 -33.77
CA SER A 336 -15.43 -19.15 -33.52
C SER A 336 -16.11 -18.14 -32.58
N TYR A 337 -15.38 -17.58 -31.61
CA TYR A 337 -15.90 -16.53 -30.75
C TYR A 337 -16.08 -15.21 -31.51
N ALA A 338 -15.07 -14.79 -32.27
CA ALA A 338 -15.13 -13.59 -33.10
C ALA A 338 -16.25 -13.66 -34.15
N ALA A 339 -16.45 -14.81 -34.80
CA ALA A 339 -17.57 -15.02 -35.72
C ALA A 339 -18.94 -14.83 -35.03
N ARG A 340 -19.12 -15.38 -33.82
CA ARG A 340 -20.35 -15.16 -33.01
C ARG A 340 -20.53 -13.69 -32.64
N CYS A 341 -19.45 -12.99 -32.31
CA CYS A 341 -19.49 -11.55 -32.02
C CYS A 341 -19.93 -10.73 -33.24
N LEU A 342 -19.47 -11.09 -34.45
CA LEU A 342 -19.90 -10.44 -35.69
C LEU A 342 -21.38 -10.69 -35.98
N THR A 343 -21.85 -11.92 -35.79
CA THR A 343 -23.28 -12.25 -35.93
C THR A 343 -24.13 -11.45 -34.94
N ALA A 344 -23.74 -11.39 -33.67
CA ALA A 344 -24.46 -10.64 -32.65
C ALA A 344 -24.52 -9.12 -32.94
N LEU A 345 -23.45 -8.54 -33.50
CA LEU A 345 -23.43 -7.15 -33.94
C LEU A 345 -24.25 -6.91 -35.22
N ALA A 346 -24.38 -7.92 -36.09
CA ALA A 346 -25.15 -7.85 -37.33
C ALA A 346 -26.66 -8.04 -37.11
N GLU A 347 -27.06 -8.89 -36.16
CA GLU A 347 -28.47 -9.10 -35.78
C GLU A 347 -29.10 -7.87 -35.08
N CYS A 348 -28.27 -6.93 -34.63
CA CYS A 348 -28.69 -5.65 -34.05
C CYS A 348 -28.82 -4.54 -35.12
N ALA A 349 -29.86 -4.58 -35.97
CA ALA A 349 -30.33 -3.42 -36.75
C ALA A 349 -31.81 -3.53 -37.15
N PRO A 350 -32.59 -2.43 -37.15
CA PRO A 350 -32.86 -1.45 -36.10
C PRO A 350 -34.31 -1.56 -35.56
N THR A 351 -34.55 -1.17 -34.30
CA THR A 351 -35.80 -0.51 -33.92
C THR A 351 -35.49 0.94 -33.53
N ALA A 352 -36.34 1.85 -33.98
CA ALA A 352 -36.18 3.30 -33.96
C ALA A 352 -36.00 3.88 -32.53
N PRO A 353 -35.53 5.13 -32.41
CA PRO A 353 -34.99 5.67 -31.16
C PRO A 353 -36.11 6.03 -30.18
N SER A 354 -35.96 5.67 -28.90
CA SER A 354 -36.71 6.32 -27.84
C SER A 354 -36.03 7.63 -27.47
N ASN A 355 -36.67 8.72 -27.87
CA ASN A 355 -36.52 10.03 -27.25
C ASN A 355 -36.59 9.89 -25.72
N HIS A 356 -35.46 10.07 -25.05
CA HIS A 356 -35.44 10.89 -23.85
C HIS A 356 -34.55 12.09 -24.17
N ALA A 357 -35.23 13.14 -24.58
CA ALA A 357 -34.72 14.49 -24.45
C ALA A 357 -34.54 14.76 -22.95
N GLU A 358 -33.31 14.98 -22.51
CA GLU A 358 -33.03 15.90 -21.42
C GLU A 358 -31.92 16.85 -21.89
N SER A 359 -32.29 18.13 -21.83
CA SER A 359 -31.64 19.35 -22.27
C SER A 359 -30.10 19.40 -22.30
N PRO A 360 -29.52 20.11 -23.28
CA PRO A 360 -28.14 20.57 -23.19
C PRO A 360 -28.07 21.66 -22.11
N LEU A 361 -27.52 21.32 -20.95
CA LEU A 361 -26.83 22.33 -20.16
C LEU A 361 -25.54 22.68 -20.92
N GLU A 362 -25.61 23.72 -21.74
CA GLU A 362 -24.44 24.50 -22.16
C GLU A 362 -23.76 25.06 -20.91
N LEU A 363 -22.92 24.24 -20.29
CA LEU A 363 -21.76 24.73 -19.59
C LEU A 363 -20.65 24.76 -20.63
N SER A 364 -20.24 25.97 -20.99
CA SER A 364 -19.07 26.25 -21.81
C SER A 364 -17.89 25.43 -21.31
N LEU A 365 -17.64 24.29 -21.95
CA LEU A 365 -16.54 23.39 -21.64
C LEU A 365 -15.27 23.90 -22.35
N PRO A 366 -14.11 23.90 -21.67
CA PRO A 366 -12.85 24.36 -22.24
C PRO A 366 -12.39 23.48 -23.41
N PRO A 367 -11.47 23.96 -24.29
CA PRO A 367 -11.18 23.38 -25.61
C PRO A 367 -10.85 21.88 -25.58
N SER A 368 -11.05 21.21 -26.72
CA SER A 368 -11.08 19.76 -26.88
C SER A 368 -9.83 19.04 -26.33
N CYS A 369 -10.00 17.83 -25.81
CA CYS A 369 -8.90 16.98 -25.30
C CYS A 369 -7.78 16.77 -26.35
N HIS A 370 -8.15 16.74 -27.63
CA HIS A 370 -7.23 16.58 -28.75
C HIS A 370 -6.34 17.81 -28.97
N GLU A 371 -6.90 19.02 -28.90
CA GLU A 371 -6.14 20.27 -28.96
C GLU A 371 -5.18 20.41 -27.76
N ARG A 372 -5.61 20.01 -26.56
CA ARG A 372 -4.75 20.02 -25.36
C ARG A 372 -3.60 19.04 -25.44
N LEU A 373 -3.81 17.84 -25.99
CA LEU A 373 -2.75 16.84 -26.18
C LEU A 373 -1.73 17.28 -27.24
N GLN A 374 -2.18 17.90 -28.32
CA GLN A 374 -1.30 18.46 -29.35
C GLN A 374 -0.49 19.66 -28.82
N GLN A 375 -1.13 20.60 -28.11
CA GLN A 375 -0.44 21.72 -27.44
C GLN A 375 0.56 21.22 -26.37
N ARG A 376 0.20 20.18 -25.61
CA ARG A 376 1.09 19.52 -24.63
C ARG A 376 2.32 18.89 -25.28
N ARG A 377 2.14 18.18 -26.39
CA ARG A 377 3.26 17.56 -27.14
C ARG A 377 4.17 18.62 -27.76
N GLN A 378 3.61 19.69 -28.34
CA GLN A 378 4.39 20.80 -28.89
C GLN A 378 5.16 21.56 -27.81
N ARG A 379 4.55 21.82 -26.64
CA ARG A 379 5.23 22.45 -25.50
C ARG A 379 6.30 21.53 -24.90
N MET A 380 6.06 20.22 -24.83
CA MET A 380 7.07 19.29 -24.31
C MET A 380 8.31 19.19 -25.21
N ALA A 381 8.13 19.29 -26.53
CA ALA A 381 9.24 19.37 -27.47
C ALA A 381 10.06 20.67 -27.35
N SER A 382 9.52 21.71 -26.70
CA SER A 382 10.24 22.98 -26.46
C SER A 382 11.08 23.00 -25.19
N PHE A 383 10.87 22.05 -24.26
CA PHE A 383 11.64 22.00 -23.01
C PHE A 383 12.97 21.27 -23.21
N THR A 384 14.06 21.97 -22.95
CA THR A 384 15.41 21.40 -22.88
C THR A 384 15.85 21.28 -21.42
N VAL A 385 16.59 20.22 -21.10
CA VAL A 385 17.17 20.04 -19.76
C VAL A 385 18.05 21.26 -19.42
N ALA A 386 17.89 21.81 -18.22
CA ALA A 386 18.50 23.06 -17.73
C ALA A 386 17.88 24.39 -18.19
N SER A 387 16.77 24.38 -18.95
CA SER A 387 16.00 25.61 -19.21
C SER A 387 15.26 26.11 -17.95
N VAL A 388 15.11 27.42 -17.81
CA VAL A 388 14.32 28.06 -16.74
C VAL A 388 12.89 28.21 -17.23
N VAL A 389 11.94 27.68 -16.48
CA VAL A 389 10.52 27.68 -16.82
C VAL A 389 9.70 28.35 -15.72
N GLU A 390 8.66 29.08 -16.12
CA GLU A 390 7.69 29.70 -15.23
C GLU A 390 6.41 28.85 -15.20
N GLY A 391 5.85 28.66 -14.01
CA GLY A 391 4.60 27.94 -13.86
C GLY A 391 3.83 28.31 -12.60
N VAL A 392 2.56 27.89 -12.56
CA VAL A 392 1.64 28.17 -11.45
C VAL A 392 1.52 26.95 -10.56
N VAL A 393 1.69 27.12 -9.24
CA VAL A 393 1.52 26.04 -8.27
C VAL A 393 0.06 25.57 -8.27
N MET A 394 -0.20 24.35 -8.72
CA MET A 394 -1.54 23.76 -8.73
C MET A 394 -1.92 23.21 -7.35
N ARG A 395 -0.99 22.47 -6.73
CA ARG A 395 -1.21 21.82 -5.42
C ARG A 395 0.08 21.66 -4.65
N VAL A 396 -0.01 21.80 -3.33
CA VAL A 396 1.12 21.70 -2.42
C VAL A 396 0.88 20.55 -1.43
N LEU A 397 1.79 19.57 -1.47
CA LEU A 397 1.83 18.39 -0.60
C LEU A 397 2.84 18.66 0.53
N SER A 398 2.89 17.82 1.57
CA SER A 398 3.89 17.97 2.64
C SER A 398 5.32 17.79 2.13
N TYR A 399 5.53 16.93 1.13
CA TYR A 399 6.85 16.56 0.59
C TYR A 399 7.20 17.19 -0.76
N GLY A 400 6.33 18.03 -1.34
CA GLY A 400 6.59 18.66 -2.63
C GLY A 400 5.42 19.48 -3.18
N ALA A 401 5.57 20.04 -4.37
CA ALA A 401 4.53 20.81 -5.05
C ALA A 401 4.43 20.42 -6.53
N VAL A 402 3.20 20.46 -7.06
CA VAL A 402 2.93 20.29 -8.49
C VAL A 402 2.70 21.66 -9.09
N ILE A 403 3.46 21.99 -10.13
CA ILE A 403 3.44 23.26 -10.84
C ILE A 403 2.94 22.99 -12.26
N ASP A 404 1.97 23.78 -12.73
CA ASP A 404 1.54 23.78 -14.11
C ASP A 404 2.42 24.71 -14.94
N LEU A 405 3.14 24.14 -15.92
CA LEU A 405 3.99 24.86 -16.87
C LEU A 405 3.22 25.21 -18.16
N GLY A 406 1.91 25.50 -18.04
CA GLY A 406 1.04 25.71 -19.18
C GLY A 406 0.75 24.39 -19.90
N GLY A 407 0.12 23.45 -19.21
CA GLY A 407 -0.33 22.18 -19.77
C GLY A 407 0.60 21.00 -19.50
N VAL A 408 1.85 21.20 -19.10
CA VAL A 408 2.74 20.10 -18.65
C VAL A 408 2.89 20.17 -17.14
N GLU A 409 2.69 19.05 -16.45
CA GLU A 409 2.83 18.98 -14.99
C GLU A 409 4.30 18.86 -14.60
N GLY A 410 4.80 19.86 -13.89
CA GLY A 410 6.09 19.88 -13.25
C GLY A 410 5.99 19.46 -11.77
N PHE A 411 6.93 18.65 -11.29
CA PHE A 411 7.00 18.27 -9.88
C PHE A 411 8.27 18.82 -9.23
N VAL A 412 8.12 19.49 -8.09
CA VAL A 412 9.23 19.96 -7.25
C VAL A 412 9.20 19.21 -5.93
N HIS A 413 10.29 18.54 -5.59
CA HIS A 413 10.46 17.86 -4.31
C HIS A 413 10.84 18.87 -3.20
N VAL A 414 10.51 18.63 -1.93
CA VAL A 414 10.83 19.53 -0.80
C VAL A 414 12.31 19.94 -0.75
N ARG A 415 13.22 19.05 -1.15
CA ARG A 415 14.69 19.29 -1.19
C ARG A 415 15.16 20.17 -2.34
N ASP A 416 14.28 20.40 -3.30
CA ASP A 416 14.49 21.16 -4.53
C ASP A 416 13.74 22.50 -4.51
N ILE A 417 13.01 22.81 -3.44
CA ILE A 417 12.34 24.11 -3.23
C ILE A 417 13.37 25.16 -2.78
N ASP A 418 14.17 24.84 -1.78
CA ASP A 418 15.18 25.75 -1.22
C ASP A 418 16.38 24.95 -0.68
N TRP A 419 17.49 25.63 -0.42
CA TRP A 419 18.68 25.07 0.22
C TRP A 419 18.50 24.85 1.73
N GLY A 420 17.53 25.54 2.37
CA GLY A 420 17.22 25.43 3.80
C GLY A 420 16.44 24.17 4.21
N TRP A 421 16.29 23.93 5.52
CA TRP A 421 15.46 22.82 6.04
C TRP A 421 13.98 23.22 6.02
N ILE A 422 13.24 22.70 5.05
CA ILE A 422 11.78 22.81 5.00
C ILE A 422 11.20 21.45 5.39
N SER A 423 10.55 21.37 6.55
CA SER A 423 9.87 20.14 6.99
C SER A 423 8.56 19.89 6.23
N ASP A 424 7.88 20.96 5.81
CA ASP A 424 6.61 20.90 5.09
C ASP A 424 6.59 21.91 3.92
N ALA A 425 6.43 21.42 2.70
CA ALA A 425 6.36 22.24 1.48
C ALA A 425 5.22 23.29 1.53
N ARG A 426 4.17 23.03 2.31
CA ARG A 426 3.02 23.93 2.54
C ARG A 426 3.38 25.23 3.24
N THR A 427 4.52 25.28 3.93
CA THR A 427 5.01 26.50 4.57
C THR A 427 5.73 27.43 3.59
N ALA A 428 6.24 26.89 2.48
CA ALA A 428 7.06 27.63 1.52
C ALA A 428 6.32 27.98 0.22
N LEU A 429 5.29 27.20 -0.14
CA LEU A 429 4.55 27.37 -1.40
C LEU A 429 3.04 27.41 -1.14
N HIS A 430 2.35 28.29 -1.87
CA HIS A 430 0.90 28.40 -1.84
C HIS A 430 0.26 27.98 -3.18
N PRO A 431 -0.89 27.28 -3.17
CA PRO A 431 -1.67 27.04 -4.38
C PRO A 431 -2.03 28.35 -5.07
N GLY A 432 -1.79 28.44 -6.39
CA GLY A 432 -2.02 29.64 -7.21
C GLY A 432 -0.81 30.57 -7.36
N GLN A 433 0.30 30.33 -6.64
CA GLN A 433 1.51 31.14 -6.74
C GLN A 433 2.27 30.87 -8.05
N THR A 434 2.76 31.92 -8.71
CA THR A 434 3.69 31.79 -9.84
C THR A 434 5.12 31.58 -9.34
N VAL A 435 5.77 30.54 -9.84
CA VAL A 435 7.14 30.16 -9.44
C VAL A 435 8.00 29.88 -10.66
N ARG A 436 9.27 30.30 -10.57
CA ARG A 436 10.32 29.95 -11.52
C ARG A 436 11.04 28.70 -11.05
N ALA A 437 11.26 27.74 -11.93
CA ALA A 437 12.05 26.55 -11.62
C ALA A 437 12.90 26.12 -12.82
N ALA A 438 14.07 25.54 -12.56
CA ALA A 438 14.91 24.96 -13.60
C ALA A 438 14.53 23.50 -13.85
N VAL A 439 14.51 23.09 -15.12
CA VAL A 439 14.24 21.71 -15.51
C VAL A 439 15.44 20.81 -15.19
N THR A 440 15.27 19.84 -14.30
CA THR A 440 16.33 18.90 -13.88
C THR A 440 16.31 17.59 -14.64
N GLY A 441 15.13 17.15 -15.09
CA GLY A 441 14.96 15.96 -15.89
C GLY A 441 13.58 15.93 -16.51
N ILE A 442 13.48 15.37 -17.71
CA ILE A 442 12.23 15.24 -18.46
C ILE A 442 11.94 13.75 -18.55
N ASP A 443 10.78 13.34 -18.04
CA ASP A 443 10.26 11.99 -18.20
C ASP A 443 9.24 12.01 -19.33
N GLU A 444 9.72 11.71 -20.54
CA GLU A 444 8.90 11.67 -21.76
C GLU A 444 7.83 10.58 -21.71
N THR A 445 8.04 9.51 -20.93
CA THR A 445 7.10 8.39 -20.81
C THR A 445 5.91 8.73 -19.92
N ARG A 446 6.13 9.57 -18.90
CA ARG A 446 5.10 10.00 -17.95
C ARG A 446 4.58 11.42 -18.18
N MET A 447 5.07 12.09 -19.24
CA MET A 447 4.74 13.48 -19.57
C MET A 447 4.97 14.44 -18.39
N ARG A 448 6.05 14.23 -17.62
CA ARG A 448 6.37 14.98 -16.41
C ARG A 448 7.74 15.62 -16.49
N VAL A 449 7.85 16.79 -15.88
CA VAL A 449 9.11 17.53 -15.79
C VAL A 449 9.51 17.62 -14.33
N ASN A 450 10.68 17.09 -13.99
CA ASN A 450 11.25 17.33 -12.67
C ASN A 450 11.83 18.74 -12.65
N LEU A 451 11.41 19.50 -11.66
CA LEU A 451 11.74 20.91 -11.50
C LEU A 451 12.51 21.12 -10.21
N SER A 452 13.45 22.06 -10.24
CA SER A 452 14.18 22.50 -9.05
C SER A 452 14.25 24.01 -9.02
N ILE A 453 13.65 24.60 -7.99
CA ILE A 453 13.69 26.03 -7.69
C ILE A 453 15.08 26.37 -7.10
N ARG A 454 15.65 25.43 -6.34
CA ARG A 454 16.97 25.51 -5.73
C ARG A 454 18.10 25.81 -6.73
N ARG A 455 18.04 25.27 -7.95
CA ARG A 455 19.07 25.49 -9.00
C ARG A 455 19.11 26.91 -9.58
N LEU A 456 18.09 27.73 -9.33
CA LEU A 456 18.07 29.14 -9.74
C LEU A 456 18.86 30.05 -8.79
N THR A 457 19.09 29.57 -7.56
CA THR A 457 19.84 30.29 -6.53
C THR A 457 21.28 29.76 -6.54
N PRO A 458 22.32 30.61 -6.57
CA PRO A 458 23.71 30.17 -6.61
C PRO A 458 24.00 29.19 -5.45
N ASP A 459 24.80 28.14 -5.72
CA ASP A 459 25.12 27.11 -4.72
C ASP A 459 25.80 27.79 -3.52
N PRO A 460 25.19 27.82 -2.32
CA PRO A 460 25.76 28.47 -1.16
C PRO A 460 27.09 27.83 -0.76
N TRP A 461 27.37 26.58 -1.16
CA TRP A 461 28.65 25.90 -0.91
C TRP A 461 29.81 26.41 -1.76
N SER A 462 29.54 27.05 -2.90
CA SER A 462 30.58 27.61 -3.75
C SER A 462 31.30 28.82 -3.12
N HIS A 463 30.60 29.54 -2.22
CA HIS A 463 31.13 30.71 -1.51
C HIS A 463 31.64 30.40 -0.09
N ILE A 464 31.42 29.19 0.43
CA ILE A 464 31.86 28.78 1.78
C ILE A 464 33.37 28.93 1.95
N THR A 465 34.15 28.58 0.94
CA THR A 465 35.63 28.63 0.99
C THR A 465 36.18 30.05 1.12
N GLN A 466 35.39 31.08 0.76
CA GLN A 466 35.79 32.49 0.85
C GLN A 466 35.37 33.15 2.17
N GLN A 467 34.41 32.58 2.89
CA GLN A 467 33.76 33.23 4.05
C GLN A 467 33.90 32.46 5.37
N LEU A 468 34.21 31.16 5.34
CA LEU A 468 34.24 30.30 6.52
C LEU A 468 35.63 29.68 6.71
N ALA A 469 36.27 30.02 7.83
CA ALA A 469 37.51 29.40 8.28
C ALA A 469 37.26 28.43 9.44
N VAL A 470 38.01 27.33 9.49
CA VAL A 470 38.00 26.43 10.64
C VAL A 470 38.46 27.21 11.89
N GLY A 471 37.67 27.16 12.97
CA GLY A 471 37.89 27.95 14.18
C GLY A 471 37.12 29.27 14.26
N MET A 472 36.41 29.68 13.19
CA MET A 472 35.57 30.87 13.20
C MET A 472 34.30 30.67 14.04
N GLN A 473 33.94 31.70 14.81
CA GLN A 473 32.66 31.77 15.53
C GLN A 473 31.56 32.28 14.59
N VAL A 474 30.45 31.55 14.55
CA VAL A 474 29.30 31.83 13.71
C VAL A 474 28.01 31.79 14.53
N ASN A 475 27.09 32.71 14.21
CA ASN A 475 25.77 32.75 14.83
C ASN A 475 24.78 32.11 13.87
N GLY A 476 24.15 31.01 14.28
CA GLY A 476 23.23 30.26 13.43
C GLY A 476 21.87 30.01 14.07
N LYS A 477 20.86 29.72 13.26
CA LYS A 477 19.49 29.45 13.68
C LYS A 477 19.26 27.94 13.83
N VAL A 478 18.64 27.49 14.90
CA VAL A 478 18.31 26.05 15.08
C VAL A 478 17.22 25.65 14.09
N ALA A 479 17.59 24.81 13.13
CA ALA A 479 16.71 24.32 12.07
C ALA A 479 15.98 23.01 12.45
N GLY A 480 16.60 22.18 13.28
CA GLY A 480 16.03 20.90 13.70
C GLY A 480 16.83 20.22 14.81
N ILE A 481 16.16 19.36 15.57
CA ILE A 481 16.75 18.63 16.71
C ILE A 481 16.48 17.14 16.54
N THR A 482 17.52 16.32 16.56
CA THR A 482 17.44 14.86 16.57
C THR A 482 18.08 14.29 17.84
N GLY A 483 17.90 13.00 18.11
CA GLY A 483 18.47 12.35 19.31
C GLY A 483 20.00 12.34 19.36
N PHE A 484 20.68 12.58 18.24
CA PHE A 484 22.14 12.54 18.12
C PHE A 484 22.79 13.92 17.89
N GLY A 485 22.01 15.00 17.78
CA GLY A 485 22.56 16.34 17.62
C GLY A 485 21.56 17.43 17.27
N VAL A 486 22.06 18.67 17.21
CA VAL A 486 21.30 19.87 16.84
C VAL A 486 21.78 20.35 15.47
N PHE A 487 20.85 20.57 14.55
CA PHE A 487 21.13 21.15 13.24
C PHE A 487 20.98 22.67 13.31
N ILE A 488 22.05 23.36 13.01
CA ILE A 488 22.15 24.81 13.08
C ILE A 488 22.40 25.33 11.67
N GLU A 489 21.50 26.16 11.17
CA GLU A 489 21.68 26.89 9.93
C GLU A 489 22.62 28.07 10.17
N VAL A 490 23.84 27.97 9.64
CA VAL A 490 24.91 28.95 9.81
C VAL A 490 24.78 30.08 8.78
N PHE A 491 24.45 29.69 7.55
CA PHE A 491 24.14 30.57 6.44
C PHE A 491 22.88 30.05 5.73
N PRO A 492 22.13 30.91 5.01
CA PRO A 492 20.96 30.48 4.24
C PRO A 492 21.31 29.28 3.35
N GLY A 493 20.78 28.10 3.68
CA GLY A 493 21.05 26.87 2.94
C GLY A 493 22.31 26.07 3.29
N VAL A 494 23.06 26.48 4.32
CA VAL A 494 24.24 25.76 4.84
C VAL A 494 24.00 25.38 6.30
N GLN A 495 23.97 24.08 6.54
CA GLN A 495 23.69 23.52 7.87
C GLN A 495 24.93 22.87 8.46
N GLY A 496 25.16 23.17 9.73
CA GLY A 496 26.12 22.47 10.56
C GLY A 496 25.44 21.58 11.59
N LEU A 497 26.06 20.43 11.85
CA LEU A 497 25.65 19.50 12.88
C LEU A 497 26.50 19.72 14.13
N ALA A 498 25.84 19.98 15.26
CA ALA A 498 26.45 19.88 16.58
C ALA A 498 26.09 18.51 17.19
N HIS A 499 27.07 17.59 17.25
CA HIS A 499 26.90 16.29 17.91
C HIS A 499 26.70 16.49 19.42
N THR A 500 25.96 15.62 20.10
CA THR A 500 25.70 15.72 21.56
C THR A 500 26.97 15.93 22.41
N SER A 501 28.10 15.36 21.98
CA SER A 501 29.41 15.51 22.62
C SER A 501 30.07 16.89 22.45
N GLN A 502 29.60 17.69 21.50
CA GLN A 502 30.07 19.05 21.22
C GLN A 502 29.08 20.11 21.73
N ILE A 503 28.11 19.68 22.54
CA ILE A 503 27.16 20.53 23.24
C ILE A 503 27.49 20.46 24.73
N PRO A 504 27.48 21.59 25.46
CA PRO A 504 27.69 21.60 26.91
C PRO A 504 26.77 20.59 27.62
N PRO A 505 27.29 19.78 28.57
CA PRO A 505 26.47 18.81 29.30
C PRO A 505 25.53 19.54 30.29
N ASP A 506 24.22 19.35 30.13
CA ASP A 506 23.16 19.87 31.02
C ASP A 506 22.12 18.74 31.21
N PRO A 507 21.43 18.59 32.37
CA PRO A 507 20.52 17.47 32.63
C PRO A 507 19.16 17.58 31.92
N ARG A 508 18.90 18.66 31.17
CA ARG A 508 17.62 18.92 30.48
C ARG A 508 17.60 18.37 29.05
N PRO A 509 16.46 17.87 28.55
CA PRO A 509 16.35 17.36 27.18
C PRO A 509 16.61 18.45 26.14
N LEU A 510 17.30 18.09 25.04
CA LEU A 510 17.74 19.02 23.99
C LEU A 510 16.61 19.88 23.39
N ARG A 511 15.37 19.36 23.37
CA ARG A 511 14.18 20.06 22.88
C ARG A 511 13.76 21.25 23.75
N GLU A 512 14.02 21.19 25.07
CA GLU A 512 13.70 22.28 25.99
C GLU A 512 14.79 23.37 26.00
N ARG A 513 16.04 22.99 25.75
CA ARG A 513 17.18 23.93 25.77
C ARG A 513 17.29 24.80 24.52
N PHE A 514 16.85 24.28 23.36
CA PHE A 514 16.97 24.96 22.07
C PHE A 514 15.66 24.85 21.27
N PRO A 515 14.67 25.72 21.49
CA PRO A 515 13.45 25.71 20.67
C PRO A 515 13.78 25.99 19.20
N LEU A 516 12.98 25.40 18.30
CA LEU A 516 13.11 25.59 16.85
C LEU A 516 13.10 27.08 16.52
N GLY A 517 14.12 27.54 15.79
CA GLY A 517 14.29 28.93 15.40
C GLY A 517 15.08 29.84 16.36
N CYS A 518 15.60 29.31 17.47
CA CYS A 518 16.51 30.06 18.36
C CYS A 518 17.86 30.35 17.68
N ARG A 519 18.45 31.53 17.94
CA ARG A 519 19.81 31.87 17.50
C ARG A 519 20.83 31.37 18.53
N VAL A 520 21.84 30.67 18.06
CA VAL A 520 22.90 30.08 18.87
C VAL A 520 24.27 30.39 18.28
N SER A 521 25.24 30.69 19.13
CA SER A 521 26.64 30.89 18.73
C SER A 521 27.38 29.55 18.73
N ALA A 522 28.03 29.22 17.63
CA ALA A 522 28.78 27.99 17.44
C ALA A 522 30.16 28.26 16.81
N THR A 523 31.16 27.46 17.15
CA THR A 523 32.47 27.49 16.50
C THR A 523 32.59 26.33 15.51
N ILE A 524 33.13 26.62 14.33
CA ILE A 524 33.34 25.62 13.28
C ILE A 524 34.55 24.77 13.61
N LEU A 525 34.35 23.48 13.82
CA LEU A 525 35.42 22.52 14.10
C LEU A 525 36.00 21.93 12.82
N ASN A 526 35.13 21.62 11.84
CA ASN A 526 35.54 21.02 10.59
C ASN A 526 34.52 21.33 9.49
N ILE A 527 35.01 21.54 8.27
CA ILE A 527 34.20 21.76 7.07
C ILE A 527 34.55 20.63 6.10
N ASP A 528 33.62 19.71 5.91
CA ASP A 528 33.73 18.63 4.94
C ASP A 528 32.99 19.04 3.66
N LEU A 529 33.76 19.46 2.66
CA LEU A 529 33.27 19.93 1.36
C LEU A 529 32.74 18.77 0.48
N GLU A 530 33.30 17.56 0.62
CA GLU A 530 32.85 16.39 -0.14
C GLU A 530 31.47 15.92 0.34
N ARG A 531 31.26 15.89 1.66
CA ARG A 531 29.99 15.44 2.25
C ARG A 531 28.99 16.58 2.49
N ARG A 532 29.37 17.83 2.19
CA ARG A 532 28.60 19.05 2.45
C ARG A 532 28.12 19.10 3.90
N ARG A 533 29.04 18.92 4.85
CA ARG A 533 28.77 18.91 6.29
C ARG A 533 29.71 19.83 7.03
N ILE A 534 29.17 20.62 7.97
CA ILE A 534 29.97 21.42 8.90
C ILE A 534 29.79 20.84 10.30
N ALA A 535 30.89 20.48 10.96
CA ALA A 535 30.88 20.08 12.36
C ALA A 535 30.98 21.34 13.23
N LEU A 536 30.01 21.54 14.12
CA LEU A 536 29.92 22.71 14.97
C LEU A 536 30.08 22.33 16.45
N ARG A 537 30.68 23.22 17.23
CA ARG A 537 30.67 23.21 18.70
C ARG A 537 29.81 24.36 19.21
N LEU A 538 28.82 24.06 20.05
CA LEU A 538 27.98 25.09 20.67
C LEU A 538 28.71 25.74 21.86
N HIS A 539 28.64 27.07 21.95
CA HIS A 539 29.11 27.81 23.12
C HIS A 539 27.92 28.21 24.01
N GLU A 540 28.12 28.21 25.34
CA GLU A 540 27.18 28.78 26.30
C GLU A 540 27.24 30.31 26.22
N GLY A 541 26.53 30.89 25.26
CA GLY A 541 26.50 32.33 25.08
C GLY A 541 25.40 32.80 24.16
N LEU A 542 24.50 33.63 24.71
CA LEU A 542 23.51 34.47 24.03
C LEU A 542 22.32 33.76 23.36
N GLN A 543 21.37 33.32 24.20
CA GLN A 543 19.97 33.16 23.78
C GLN A 543 19.32 34.55 23.65
N GLN A 544 19.45 35.20 22.50
CA GLN A 544 18.58 36.34 22.20
C GLN A 544 17.22 35.79 21.72
N LYS A 545 16.21 35.88 22.60
CA LYS A 545 14.80 35.65 22.23
C LYS A 545 14.44 36.61 21.09
N ALA A 546 14.05 36.08 19.93
CA ALA A 546 13.39 36.88 18.92
C ALA A 546 12.04 37.35 19.49
N ALA A 547 11.96 38.64 19.81
CA ALA A 547 10.71 39.32 20.15
C ALA A 547 9.75 39.17 18.95
N HIS A 548 8.54 38.68 19.22
CA HIS A 548 7.43 38.73 18.27
C HIS A 548 7.07 40.20 17.99
N GLN A 549 7.07 40.58 16.72
CA GLN A 549 6.11 41.50 16.14
C GLN A 549 5.52 40.86 14.90
#